data_AF-A0A976LP47-F1
#
_entry.id   AF-A0A976LP47-F1
#
_cell.length_a   1.000
_cell.length_b   1.000
_cell.length_c   1.000
_cell.angle_alpha   90.00
_cell.angle_beta   90.00
_cell.angle_gamma   90.00
#
_symmetry.space_group_name_H-M   'P 1'
#
loop_
_entity.id
_entity.type
_entity.pdbx_description
1 polymer ?
#
loop_
_entity_poly.entity_id
_entity_poly.type
_entity_poly.pdbx_seq_one_letter_code
_entity_poly.pdbx_strand_id
1 'polypeptide(L)'
;PEWGIVHSNGPERSNKFWSTSYRQVSSPGWGGLVLAAHIMRAKDLWNHDALFDYKDRYMQVETDWKQTSMFVLGMWRTYRKDYADVWTMSPRLKITAVGGTVTKVPDKPDYALNEKIRIRAVPDPGYEFISWSGALSEKTNPAVIIMHSNQSITANFVADSSASDSISGKSAHGK
;
A
#
# COMPACT_ATOMS: atom_id res chain seq x y z
N PRO A 1 -5.42 -11.11 2.34
CA PRO A 1 -6.05 -12.44 2.48
C PRO A 1 -7.27 -12.52 1.56
N GLU A 2 -7.23 -13.46 0.62
CA GLU A 2 -8.18 -13.54 -0.50
C GLU A 2 -9.03 -14.80 -0.35
N TRP A 3 -10.34 -14.67 -0.55
CA TRP A 3 -11.32 -15.75 -0.47
C TRP A 3 -11.59 -16.30 -1.88
N GLY A 4 -11.58 -17.62 -2.04
CA GLY A 4 -11.89 -18.26 -3.33
C GLY A 4 -13.38 -18.34 -3.62
N ILE A 5 -13.73 -18.65 -4.88
CA ILE A 5 -15.12 -18.70 -5.40
C ILE A 5 -16.04 -19.69 -4.66
N VAL A 6 -15.48 -20.68 -3.96
CA VAL A 6 -16.24 -21.72 -3.25
C VAL A 6 -16.46 -21.39 -1.77
N HIS A 7 -16.11 -20.18 -1.32
CA HIS A 7 -16.15 -19.83 0.09
C HIS A 7 -17.55 -19.97 0.72
N SER A 8 -18.61 -19.74 -0.07
CA SER A 8 -19.99 -19.89 0.41
C SER A 8 -20.38 -21.33 0.74
N ASN A 9 -19.82 -22.32 0.04
CA ASN A 9 -20.30 -23.71 0.07
C ASN A 9 -19.23 -24.72 0.53
N GLY A 10 -17.96 -24.28 0.66
CA GLY A 10 -16.83 -25.09 1.12
C GLY A 10 -15.73 -24.20 1.72
N PRO A 11 -16.02 -23.48 2.82
CA PRO A 11 -15.12 -22.49 3.40
C PRO A 11 -13.77 -23.09 3.81
N GLU A 12 -13.72 -24.33 4.26
CA GLU A 12 -12.50 -25.07 4.58
C GLU A 12 -11.60 -25.32 3.36
N ARG A 13 -12.18 -25.46 2.16
CA ARG A 13 -11.48 -25.64 0.87
C ARG A 13 -11.24 -24.34 0.10
N SER A 14 -11.77 -23.23 0.61
CA SER A 14 -11.76 -21.92 -0.01
C SER A 14 -11.67 -20.83 1.06
N ASN A 15 -10.62 -20.89 1.87
CA ASN A 15 -10.33 -19.91 2.92
C ASN A 15 -9.14 -19.02 2.56
N LYS A 16 -8.87 -18.08 3.47
CA LYS A 16 -7.79 -17.08 3.36
C LYS A 16 -6.37 -17.64 3.45
N PHE A 17 -6.19 -18.91 3.85
CA PHE A 17 -4.88 -19.51 4.03
C PHE A 17 -4.28 -19.91 2.68
N TRP A 18 -2.95 -19.95 2.65
CA TRP A 18 -2.23 -20.18 1.40
C TRP A 18 -2.22 -21.65 0.95
N SER A 19 -2.23 -22.58 1.90
CA SER A 19 -2.24 -24.03 1.68
C SER A 19 -3.58 -24.57 1.14
N THR A 20 -4.52 -23.70 0.80
CA THR A 20 -5.87 -24.09 0.41
C THR A 20 -5.93 -24.60 -1.04
N SER A 21 -6.55 -25.77 -1.23
CA SER A 21 -6.62 -26.49 -2.51
C SER A 21 -7.20 -25.69 -3.69
N TYR A 22 -8.09 -24.72 -3.45
CA TYR A 22 -8.68 -23.89 -4.51
C TYR A 22 -7.62 -23.24 -5.42
N ARG A 23 -6.48 -22.83 -4.84
CA ARG A 23 -5.41 -22.14 -5.58
C ARG A 23 -4.76 -23.04 -6.63
N GLN A 24 -4.66 -24.35 -6.38
CA GLN A 24 -4.09 -25.31 -7.33
C GLN A 24 -4.98 -25.53 -8.57
N VAL A 25 -6.26 -25.18 -8.51
CA VAL A 25 -7.18 -25.33 -9.65
C VAL A 25 -7.21 -24.09 -10.53
N SER A 26 -7.32 -22.90 -9.93
CA SER A 26 -7.54 -21.65 -10.67
C SER A 26 -6.26 -20.94 -11.10
N SER A 27 -5.19 -21.05 -10.31
CA SER A 27 -3.98 -20.23 -10.48
C SER A 27 -3.00 -20.71 -11.55
N PRO A 28 -2.86 -22.02 -11.86
CA PRO A 28 -1.90 -22.49 -12.84
C PRO A 28 -2.06 -21.85 -14.22
N GLY A 29 -3.27 -21.49 -14.66
CA GLY A 29 -3.51 -20.92 -15.99
C GLY A 29 -2.97 -19.51 -16.21
N TRP A 30 -2.72 -18.73 -15.15
CA TRP A 30 -2.45 -17.28 -15.29
C TRP A 30 -1.00 -16.91 -15.53
N GLY A 31 -0.05 -17.87 -15.50
CA GLY A 31 1.39 -17.57 -15.54
C GLY A 31 1.81 -16.92 -16.86
N GLY A 32 1.31 -17.44 -17.98
CA GLY A 32 1.66 -16.93 -19.30
C GLY A 32 1.14 -15.51 -19.51
N LEU A 33 -0.10 -15.26 -19.09
CA LEU A 33 -0.75 -13.96 -19.23
C LEU A 33 -0.03 -12.87 -18.42
N VAL A 34 0.25 -13.14 -17.14
CA VAL A 34 0.93 -12.18 -16.27
C VAL A 34 2.34 -11.89 -16.77
N LEU A 35 3.08 -12.92 -17.19
CA LEU A 35 4.42 -12.74 -17.74
C LEU A 35 4.41 -11.97 -19.07
N ALA A 36 3.47 -12.27 -19.96
CA ALA A 36 3.34 -11.56 -21.24
C ALA A 36 3.05 -10.07 -21.02
N ALA A 37 2.16 -9.74 -20.08
CA ALA A 37 1.86 -8.35 -19.75
C ALA A 37 3.09 -7.59 -19.20
N HIS A 38 3.98 -8.25 -18.45
CA HIS A 38 5.27 -7.66 -18.07
C HIS A 38 6.18 -7.44 -19.27
N ILE A 39 6.38 -8.47 -20.11
CA ILE A 39 7.26 -8.41 -21.30
C ILE A 39 6.82 -7.31 -22.26
N MET A 40 5.52 -7.18 -22.48
CA MET A 40 4.94 -6.17 -23.35
C MET A 40 4.90 -4.76 -22.75
N ARG A 41 5.35 -4.58 -21.49
CA ARG A 41 5.18 -3.32 -20.73
C ARG A 41 3.72 -2.87 -20.65
N ALA A 42 2.80 -3.83 -20.67
CA ALA A 42 1.36 -3.62 -20.70
C ALA A 42 0.69 -3.80 -19.34
N LYS A 43 1.45 -4.05 -18.26
CA LYS A 43 0.93 -4.21 -16.89
C LYS A 43 -0.04 -3.08 -16.52
N ASP A 44 0.35 -1.83 -16.75
CA ASP A 44 -0.45 -0.69 -16.29
C ASP A 44 -1.74 -0.51 -17.10
N LEU A 45 -1.81 -1.07 -18.32
CA LEU A 45 -3.05 -1.15 -19.10
C LEU A 45 -4.07 -2.10 -18.47
N TRP A 46 -3.61 -3.12 -17.75
CA TRP A 46 -4.50 -4.03 -17.01
C TRP A 46 -5.02 -3.41 -15.70
N ASN A 47 -4.33 -2.42 -15.15
CA ASN A 47 -4.71 -1.68 -13.94
C ASN A 47 -5.15 -2.60 -12.78
N HIS A 48 -4.46 -3.73 -12.58
CA HIS A 48 -4.85 -4.76 -11.63
C HIS A 48 -3.65 -5.36 -10.89
N ASP A 49 -2.94 -4.52 -10.13
CA ASP A 49 -1.71 -4.90 -9.41
C ASP A 49 -1.86 -6.15 -8.52
N ALA A 50 -3.04 -6.34 -7.93
CA ALA A 50 -3.33 -7.52 -7.11
C ALA A 50 -3.21 -8.85 -7.87
N LEU A 51 -3.46 -8.88 -9.17
CA LEU A 51 -3.36 -10.11 -9.99
C LEU A 51 -1.89 -10.48 -10.21
N PHE A 52 -1.08 -9.48 -10.54
CA PHE A 52 0.35 -9.67 -10.80
C PHE A 52 1.06 -10.11 -9.52
N ASP A 53 0.78 -9.42 -8.41
CA ASP A 53 1.26 -9.82 -7.08
C ASP A 53 0.83 -11.23 -6.69
N TYR A 54 -0.48 -11.51 -6.77
CA TYR A 54 -1.01 -12.83 -6.48
C TYR A 54 -0.22 -13.90 -7.21
N LYS A 55 0.06 -13.64 -8.50
CA LYS A 55 0.71 -14.61 -9.34
C LYS A 55 2.19 -14.78 -8.98
N ASP A 56 2.89 -13.70 -8.66
CA ASP A 56 4.27 -13.75 -8.17
C ASP A 56 4.37 -14.59 -6.90
N ARG A 57 3.50 -14.30 -5.91
CA ARG A 57 3.43 -15.07 -4.66
C ARG A 57 3.10 -16.54 -4.93
N TYR A 58 2.11 -16.81 -5.78
CA TYR A 58 1.72 -18.16 -6.18
C TYR A 58 2.89 -18.96 -6.76
N MET A 59 3.65 -18.35 -7.67
CA MET A 59 4.80 -18.99 -8.31
C MET A 59 5.98 -19.22 -7.36
N GLN A 60 6.11 -18.40 -6.30
CA GLN A 60 7.11 -18.58 -5.26
C GLN A 60 6.75 -19.73 -4.30
N VAL A 61 5.55 -19.70 -3.73
CA VAL A 61 5.22 -20.54 -2.56
C VAL A 61 4.72 -21.93 -2.93
N GLU A 62 3.88 -22.07 -3.96
CA GLU A 62 3.37 -23.39 -4.37
C GLU A 62 4.53 -24.24 -4.88
N THR A 63 4.65 -25.52 -4.54
CA THR A 63 5.77 -26.36 -5.01
C THR A 63 5.35 -27.29 -6.16
N ASP A 64 4.12 -27.79 -6.12
CA ASP A 64 3.60 -28.79 -7.05
C ASP A 64 2.53 -28.19 -7.95
N TRP A 65 2.53 -28.58 -9.24
CA TRP A 65 1.54 -28.11 -10.22
C TRP A 65 1.43 -26.58 -10.36
N LYS A 66 2.52 -25.84 -10.08
CA LYS A 66 2.57 -24.36 -10.19
C LYS A 66 2.11 -23.82 -11.55
N GLN A 67 2.24 -24.60 -12.61
CA GLN A 67 1.82 -24.26 -13.96
C GLN A 67 1.33 -25.51 -14.68
N THR A 68 0.34 -25.34 -15.55
CA THR A 68 -0.12 -26.40 -16.46
C THR A 68 0.86 -26.65 -17.60
N SER A 69 1.66 -25.63 -17.97
CA SER A 69 2.61 -25.69 -19.07
C SER A 69 4.04 -25.54 -18.58
N MET A 70 4.88 -26.54 -18.89
CA MET A 70 6.32 -26.49 -18.61
C MET A 70 7.03 -25.40 -19.40
N PHE A 71 6.52 -25.06 -20.59
CA PHE A 71 7.01 -23.92 -21.35
C PHE A 71 6.79 -22.61 -20.57
N VAL A 72 5.58 -22.37 -20.08
CA VAL A 72 5.27 -21.16 -19.30
C VAL A 72 6.10 -21.11 -18.01
N LEU A 73 6.28 -22.26 -17.33
CA LEU A 73 7.15 -22.33 -16.15
C LEU A 73 8.61 -21.98 -16.48
N GLY A 74 9.14 -22.46 -17.61
CA GLY A 74 10.47 -22.12 -18.09
C GLY A 74 10.62 -20.64 -18.44
N MET A 75 9.66 -20.08 -19.17
CA MET A 75 9.61 -18.66 -19.50
C MET A 75 9.56 -17.80 -18.22
N TRP A 76 8.73 -18.18 -17.26
CA TRP A 76 8.61 -17.48 -15.98
C TRP A 76 9.94 -17.45 -15.23
N ARG A 77 10.60 -18.61 -15.08
CA ARG A 77 11.92 -18.72 -14.42
C ARG A 77 12.99 -17.90 -15.12
N THR A 78 12.90 -17.76 -16.44
CA THR A 78 13.90 -17.06 -17.25
C THR A 78 13.73 -15.54 -17.16
N TYR A 79 12.50 -15.05 -17.39
CA TYR A 79 12.26 -13.64 -17.66
C TYR A 79 11.61 -12.87 -16.51
N ARG A 80 10.90 -13.52 -15.57
CA ARG A 80 10.13 -12.77 -14.57
C ARG A 80 11.03 -11.88 -13.71
N LYS A 81 12.21 -12.35 -13.33
CA LYS A 81 13.18 -11.60 -12.50
C LYS A 81 13.62 -10.25 -13.08
N ASP A 82 13.43 -10.02 -14.38
CA ASP A 82 13.86 -8.79 -15.07
C ASP A 82 12.86 -7.63 -14.91
N TYR A 83 11.73 -7.88 -14.22
CA TYR A 83 10.68 -6.90 -13.98
C TYR A 83 10.54 -6.61 -12.49
N ALA A 84 10.27 -5.36 -12.15
CA ALA A 84 10.06 -4.96 -10.76
C ALA A 84 8.90 -5.75 -10.11
N ASP A 85 9.05 -6.05 -8.83
CA ASP A 85 7.98 -6.64 -8.03
C ASP A 85 6.80 -5.67 -7.97
N VAL A 86 5.59 -6.18 -8.22
CA VAL A 86 4.37 -5.35 -8.25
C VAL A 86 3.92 -5.00 -6.84
N TRP A 87 4.08 -5.94 -5.91
CA TRP A 87 3.68 -5.78 -4.53
C TRP A 87 4.52 -6.71 -3.65
N THR A 88 4.72 -6.31 -2.41
CA THR A 88 5.45 -7.09 -1.42
C THR A 88 4.45 -7.57 -0.37
N MET A 89 4.62 -8.81 0.16
CA MET A 89 3.87 -9.24 1.35
C MET A 89 4.18 -8.40 2.60
N SER A 90 5.21 -7.57 2.49
CA SER A 90 5.66 -6.63 3.50
C SER A 90 5.55 -5.20 2.95
N PRO A 91 4.34 -4.64 2.82
CA PRO A 91 4.16 -3.28 2.34
C PRO A 91 4.81 -2.24 3.25
N ARG A 92 5.26 -1.14 2.65
CA ARG A 92 5.89 0.00 3.34
C ARG A 92 4.96 1.21 3.34
N LEU A 93 4.97 1.93 4.47
CA LEU A 93 4.30 3.23 4.59
C LEU A 93 5.33 4.35 4.48
N LYS A 94 5.24 5.14 3.40
CA LYS A 94 6.01 6.38 3.23
C LYS A 94 5.20 7.54 3.80
N ILE A 95 5.83 8.35 4.67
CA ILE A 95 5.21 9.51 5.30
C ILE A 95 6.00 10.76 4.96
N THR A 96 5.30 11.83 4.58
CA THR A 96 5.87 13.16 4.38
C THR A 96 5.19 14.15 5.33
N ALA A 97 5.95 15.04 5.94
CA ALA A 97 5.44 16.09 6.83
C ALA A 97 6.39 17.29 6.80
N VAL A 98 5.84 18.51 6.77
CA VAL A 98 6.59 19.78 6.86
C VAL A 98 5.80 20.69 7.81
N GLY A 99 6.45 21.32 8.80
CA GLY A 99 5.77 22.08 9.86
C GLY A 99 5.20 21.20 10.97
N GLY A 100 5.71 19.98 11.09
CA GLY A 100 5.28 19.01 12.09
C GLY A 100 5.90 17.64 11.85
N THR A 101 5.57 16.71 12.72
CA THR A 101 5.99 15.31 12.65
C THR A 101 4.79 14.38 12.63
N VAL A 102 5.02 13.12 12.27
CA VAL A 102 3.99 12.07 12.31
C VAL A 102 4.53 10.89 13.10
N THR A 103 3.80 10.51 14.14
CA THR A 103 4.06 9.28 14.89
C THR A 103 3.17 8.16 14.34
N LYS A 104 3.70 6.94 14.29
CA LYS A 104 3.00 5.75 13.76
C LYS A 104 3.13 4.57 14.72
N VAL A 105 2.05 3.83 14.92
CA VAL A 105 2.01 2.67 15.83
C VAL A 105 1.28 1.51 15.13
N PRO A 106 1.93 0.36 14.91
CA PRO A 106 3.34 0.09 15.20
C PRO A 106 4.30 0.87 14.27
N ASP A 107 5.50 1.18 14.75
CA ASP A 107 6.58 1.73 13.92
C ASP A 107 7.48 0.60 13.42
N LYS A 108 7.36 0.31 12.12
CA LYS A 108 8.13 -0.74 11.45
C LYS A 108 8.61 -0.25 10.07
N PRO A 109 9.72 -0.79 9.56
CA PRO A 109 10.16 -0.53 8.20
C PRO A 109 9.21 -1.14 7.16
N ASP A 110 8.63 -2.30 7.48
CA ASP A 110 7.64 -2.99 6.67
C ASP A 110 6.52 -3.55 7.56
N TYR A 111 5.32 -3.65 6.99
CA TYR A 111 4.10 -4.06 7.69
C TYR A 111 3.55 -5.35 7.12
N ALA A 112 2.75 -6.09 7.90
CA ALA A 112 1.99 -7.21 7.37
C ALA A 112 0.76 -6.71 6.60
N LEU A 113 0.26 -7.54 5.69
CA LEU A 113 -0.99 -7.26 5.00
C LEU A 113 -2.17 -7.18 5.98
N ASN A 114 -3.02 -6.19 5.74
CA ASN A 114 -4.14 -5.80 6.59
C ASN A 114 -3.72 -5.32 8.00
N GLU A 115 -2.43 -5.09 8.24
CA GLU A 115 -1.98 -4.48 9.49
C GLU A 115 -2.54 -3.05 9.57
N LYS A 116 -3.14 -2.73 10.71
CA LYS A 116 -3.68 -1.41 11.01
C LYS A 116 -2.60 -0.61 11.68
N ILE A 117 -2.26 0.54 11.09
CA ILE A 117 -1.30 1.47 11.64
C ILE A 117 -2.07 2.69 12.10
N ARG A 118 -1.97 3.01 13.39
CA ARG A 118 -2.48 4.27 13.93
C ARG A 118 -1.43 5.35 13.71
N ILE A 119 -1.81 6.42 13.03
CA ILE A 119 -0.94 7.56 12.76
C ILE A 119 -1.47 8.80 13.49
N ARG A 120 -0.56 9.64 13.97
CA ARG A 120 -0.88 10.91 14.61
C ARG A 120 0.05 11.98 14.08
N ALA A 121 -0.52 13.03 13.49
CA ALA A 121 0.18 14.26 13.17
C ALA A 121 0.38 15.08 14.46
N VAL A 122 1.60 15.56 14.66
CA VAL A 122 1.99 16.42 15.79
C VAL A 122 2.57 17.70 15.17
N PRO A 123 1.83 18.82 15.20
CA PRO A 123 2.33 20.09 14.67
C PRO A 123 3.56 20.57 15.44
N ASP A 124 4.47 21.22 14.73
CA ASP A 124 5.55 21.98 15.38
C ASP A 124 4.96 23.29 15.97
N PRO A 125 5.67 23.97 16.90
CA PRO A 125 5.20 25.25 17.42
C PRO A 125 4.92 26.28 16.31
N GLY A 126 3.75 26.92 16.36
CA GLY A 126 3.30 27.87 15.35
C GLY A 126 2.76 27.23 14.07
N TYR A 127 2.46 25.92 14.09
CA TYR A 127 1.76 25.22 13.03
C TYR A 127 0.50 24.53 13.55
N GLU A 128 -0.49 24.38 12.67
CA GLU A 128 -1.71 23.60 12.89
C GLU A 128 -1.85 22.51 11.83
N PHE A 129 -2.27 21.31 12.24
CA PHE A 129 -2.59 20.23 11.31
C PHE A 129 -3.94 20.48 10.63
N ILE A 130 -3.97 20.40 9.29
CA ILE A 130 -5.18 20.67 8.50
C ILE A 130 -5.81 19.39 7.95
N SER A 131 -5.00 18.49 7.37
CA SER A 131 -5.51 17.27 6.72
C SER A 131 -4.41 16.27 6.38
N TRP A 132 -4.83 15.03 6.13
CA TRP A 132 -4.03 14.04 5.43
C TRP A 132 -4.27 14.13 3.92
N SER A 133 -3.26 13.75 3.13
CA SER A 133 -3.39 13.52 1.68
C SER A 133 -2.60 12.28 1.24
N GLY A 134 -2.83 11.82 0.00
CA GLY A 134 -2.25 10.58 -0.53
C GLY A 134 -3.21 9.40 -0.32
N ALA A 135 -2.76 8.36 0.38
CA ALA A 135 -3.58 7.18 0.70
C ALA A 135 -4.70 7.46 1.73
N LEU A 136 -4.68 8.62 2.39
CA LEU A 136 -5.74 9.15 3.24
C LEU A 136 -6.15 10.52 2.73
N SER A 137 -7.41 10.90 2.91
CA SER A 137 -7.95 12.21 2.52
C SER A 137 -8.80 12.86 3.62
N GLU A 138 -8.73 12.32 4.83
CA GLU A 138 -9.50 12.78 5.98
C GLU A 138 -8.76 13.87 6.79
N LYS A 139 -9.52 14.60 7.59
CA LYS A 139 -8.99 15.58 8.56
C LYS A 139 -8.86 15.02 9.97
N THR A 140 -9.29 13.77 10.18
CA THR A 140 -9.23 13.11 11.49
C THR A 140 -7.77 12.94 11.93
N ASN A 141 -7.45 13.40 13.14
CA ASN A 141 -6.14 13.20 13.75
C ASN A 141 -6.32 12.82 15.23
N PRO A 142 -5.90 11.63 15.67
CA PRO A 142 -5.18 10.58 14.92
C PRO A 142 -6.08 9.78 13.95
N ALA A 143 -5.45 9.25 12.89
CA ALA A 143 -6.08 8.43 11.84
C ALA A 143 -5.59 6.96 11.88
N VAL A 144 -6.26 6.09 11.12
CA VAL A 144 -5.86 4.68 10.96
C VAL A 144 -5.74 4.36 9.49
N ILE A 145 -4.60 3.79 9.12
CA ILE A 145 -4.33 3.31 7.76
C ILE A 145 -4.20 1.78 7.78
N ILE A 146 -4.76 1.13 6.76
CA ILE A 146 -4.73 -0.34 6.63
C ILE A 146 -3.83 -0.68 5.46
N MET A 147 -2.77 -1.45 5.72
CA MET A 147 -1.76 -1.76 4.73
C MET A 147 -2.23 -2.88 3.79
N HIS A 148 -2.70 -2.48 2.61
CA HIS A 148 -3.01 -3.36 1.48
C HIS A 148 -2.07 -3.12 0.30
N SER A 149 -1.01 -2.35 0.47
CA SER A 149 0.04 -2.10 -0.53
C SER A 149 1.06 -1.17 0.09
N ASN A 150 2.16 -0.95 -0.62
CA ASN A 150 2.94 0.26 -0.38
C ASN A 150 1.99 1.46 -0.46
N GLN A 151 2.01 2.29 0.57
CA GLN A 151 1.16 3.46 0.67
C GLN A 151 2.03 4.68 0.99
N SER A 152 1.60 5.83 0.47
CA SER A 152 2.23 7.11 0.74
C SER A 152 1.19 8.07 1.29
N ILE A 153 1.52 8.73 2.40
CA ILE A 153 0.69 9.77 3.00
C ILE A 153 1.49 11.04 3.24
N THR A 154 0.79 12.16 3.26
CA THR A 154 1.35 13.47 3.64
C THR A 154 0.48 14.08 4.72
N ALA A 155 1.09 14.52 5.83
CA ALA A 155 0.45 15.36 6.82
C ALA A 155 0.61 16.83 6.41
N ASN A 156 -0.51 17.52 6.20
CA ASN A 156 -0.52 18.92 5.82
C ASN A 156 -0.67 19.79 7.07
N PHE A 157 0.29 20.68 7.28
CA PHE A 157 0.28 21.69 8.33
C PHE A 157 0.26 23.09 7.72
N VAL A 158 -0.33 24.05 8.42
CA VAL A 158 -0.29 25.49 8.07
C VAL A 158 0.29 26.26 9.23
N ALA A 159 1.03 27.35 8.96
CA ALA A 159 1.54 28.21 10.02
C ALA A 159 0.40 29.02 10.63
N ASP A 160 0.40 29.17 11.96
CA ASP A 160 -0.52 30.04 12.69
C ASP A 160 -0.26 31.49 12.28
N SER A 161 -1.25 32.15 11.69
CA SER A 161 -1.15 33.54 11.24
C SER A 161 -1.23 34.57 12.38
N SER A 162 -1.05 34.16 13.64
CA SER A 162 -1.30 34.99 14.83
C SER A 162 -0.10 35.84 15.29
N ALA A 163 0.98 35.93 14.49
CA ALA A 163 2.20 36.65 14.88
C ALA A 163 2.64 37.79 13.93
N SER A 164 1.73 38.35 13.10
CA SER A 164 2.11 39.46 12.20
C SER A 164 1.18 40.67 12.19
N ASP A 165 0.28 40.86 13.16
CA ASP A 165 -0.70 41.97 13.14
C ASP A 165 -0.81 42.78 14.45
N SER A 166 0.30 42.94 15.19
CA SER A 166 0.29 43.76 16.42
C SER A 166 1.56 44.56 16.70
N ILE A 167 2.16 45.22 15.70
CA ILE A 167 3.01 46.40 15.95
C ILE A 167 2.78 47.49 14.88
N SER A 168 1.78 48.34 15.11
CA SER A 168 1.86 49.78 14.83
C SER A 168 0.85 50.50 15.71
N GLY A 169 1.15 50.52 17.01
CA GLY A 169 0.44 51.34 17.99
C GLY A 169 0.60 52.83 17.67
N LYS A 170 -0.52 53.52 17.60
CA LYS A 170 -0.64 54.98 17.70
C LYS A 170 0.10 55.49 18.94
N SER A 171 0.93 56.54 18.79
CA SER A 171 1.03 57.66 19.74
C SER A 171 1.95 58.77 19.21
N ALA A 172 1.43 59.99 19.09
CA ALA A 172 2.05 61.19 19.67
C ALA A 172 1.10 62.40 19.49
N HIS A 173 0.51 62.84 20.60
CA HIS A 173 -0.11 64.16 20.77
C HIS A 173 0.54 64.82 22.00
N GLY A 174 0.96 66.08 21.88
CA GLY A 174 1.51 66.95 22.94
C GLY A 174 2.95 67.39 22.62
N LYS A 175 3.30 68.68 22.50
CA LYS A 175 2.73 69.93 23.02
C LYS A 175 2.55 70.97 21.91
#